data_AF-A0A1Q3E637-F1
#
_entry.id   AF-A0A1Q3E637-F1
#
_cell.length_a   1.000
_cell.length_b   1.000
_cell.length_c   1.000
_cell.angle_alpha   90.00
_cell.angle_beta   90.00
_cell.angle_gamma   90.00
#
_symmetry.space_group_name_H-M   'P 1'
#
loop_
_entity.id
_entity.type
_entity.pdbx_description
1 polymer ?
#
loop_
_entity_poly.entity_id
_entity_poly.type
_entity_poly.pdbx_seq_one_letter_code
_entity_poly.pdbx_strand_id
1 'polypeptide(L)'
;MPSHTMAGIGDPGLVSGVDYFKIGDTVRVRRLTSSNTYTDWAYGQVTRPHLKQYRTTEPERVYYVSYIDPRNGERKESEFSCHRKEIAPFHERRGGQSPLVFASIPSKSTSKGHVWIPANVTNVSDSGVDVKVAATHVPHGYPTHFRGVQALVPYNSSVIRSLKAAGHKIMGDRH
;
A
#
# COMPACT_ATOMS: atom_id res chain seq x y z
N MET A 1 -7.05 49.22 -7.91
CA MET A 1 -7.41 48.06 -8.76
C MET A 1 -6.30 47.03 -8.62
N PRO A 2 -6.56 45.81 -8.15
CA PRO A 2 -5.50 44.82 -8.02
C PRO A 2 -5.13 44.28 -9.39
N SER A 3 -3.85 44.40 -9.71
CA SER A 3 -3.22 43.91 -10.93
C SER A 3 -3.19 42.38 -10.93
N HIS A 4 -3.88 41.79 -11.90
CA HIS A 4 -3.64 40.43 -12.35
C HIS A 4 -2.17 40.29 -12.77
N THR A 5 -1.41 39.49 -12.02
CA THR A 5 -0.17 38.90 -12.56
C THR A 5 -0.47 37.44 -12.84
N MET A 6 -0.41 37.10 -14.11
CA MET A 6 -0.59 35.76 -14.65
C MET A 6 0.43 34.79 -14.05
N ALA A 7 -0.04 33.74 -13.38
CA ALA A 7 0.74 32.54 -13.17
C ALA A 7 0.52 31.62 -14.37
N GLY A 8 1.29 31.84 -15.43
CA GLY A 8 1.48 30.90 -16.51
C GLY A 8 2.96 30.85 -16.83
N ILE A 9 3.64 29.78 -16.40
CA ILE A 9 4.82 29.13 -17.02
C ILE A 9 5.17 27.93 -16.12
N GLY A 10 5.05 26.73 -16.68
CA GLY A 10 5.52 25.46 -16.12
C GLY A 10 4.44 24.68 -15.37
N ASP A 11 3.96 23.59 -15.97
CA ASP A 11 3.33 22.50 -15.23
C ASP A 11 4.31 22.04 -14.13
N PRO A 12 4.05 22.33 -12.85
CA PRO A 12 5.01 22.14 -11.78
C PRO A 12 4.87 20.70 -11.29
N GLY A 13 5.21 19.75 -12.15
CA GLY A 13 5.65 18.46 -11.64
C GLY A 13 6.73 18.73 -10.61
N LEU A 14 6.45 18.37 -9.35
CA LEU A 14 7.48 17.98 -8.38
C LEU A 14 8.46 19.11 -8.02
N VAL A 15 8.07 19.97 -7.07
CA VAL A 15 9.06 20.69 -6.27
C VAL A 15 9.76 19.65 -5.37
N SER A 16 10.86 19.10 -5.89
CA SER A 16 11.85 18.30 -5.18
C SER A 16 12.26 19.02 -3.89
N GLY A 17 11.62 18.68 -2.77
CA GLY A 17 11.85 19.28 -1.46
C GLY A 17 10.60 19.39 -0.57
N VAL A 18 9.38 19.27 -1.12
CA VAL A 18 8.10 19.45 -0.38
C VAL A 18 7.13 18.26 -0.52
N ASP A 19 7.52 17.19 -1.22
CA ASP A 19 6.74 15.95 -1.29
C ASP A 19 7.16 15.00 -0.16
N TYR A 20 6.20 14.62 0.69
CA TYR A 20 6.42 13.63 1.75
C TYR A 20 6.59 12.22 1.17
N PHE A 21 5.98 11.95 0.00
CA PHE A 21 6.05 10.68 -0.71
C PHE A 21 6.16 10.92 -2.22
N LYS A 22 6.97 10.11 -2.90
CA LYS A 22 7.21 10.15 -4.35
C LYS A 22 6.40 9.07 -5.08
N ILE A 23 6.22 9.23 -6.39
CA ILE A 23 5.64 8.17 -7.23
C ILE A 23 6.50 6.92 -7.11
N GLY A 24 5.87 5.77 -6.88
CA GLY A 24 6.53 4.49 -6.65
C GLY A 24 6.76 4.16 -5.17
N ASP A 25 6.76 5.16 -4.28
CA ASP A 25 6.97 4.92 -2.85
C ASP A 25 5.95 3.92 -2.32
N THR A 26 6.45 2.87 -1.67
CA THR A 26 5.60 1.95 -0.92
C THR A 26 5.26 2.58 0.43
N VAL A 27 3.96 2.72 0.70
CA VAL A 27 3.39 3.38 1.86
C VAL A 27 2.37 2.49 2.55
N ARG A 28 2.01 2.85 3.78
CA ARG A 28 0.79 2.35 4.43
C ARG A 28 -0.28 3.42 4.39
N VAL A 29 -1.51 3.01 4.14
CA VAL A 29 -2.68 3.87 4.01
C VAL A 29 -3.84 3.39 4.86
N ARG A 30 -4.63 4.31 5.41
CA ARG A 30 -5.86 4.01 6.15
C ARG A 30 -6.87 5.10 5.88
N ARG A 31 -8.14 4.80 6.02
CA ARG A 31 -9.20 5.81 5.84
C ARG A 31 -9.85 6.15 7.14
N LEU A 32 -10.34 7.37 7.21
CA LEU A 32 -11.32 7.75 8.20
C LEU A 32 -12.71 7.27 7.73
N THR A 33 -13.41 6.54 8.58
CA THR A 33 -14.80 6.15 8.32
C THR A 33 -15.75 7.33 8.54
N SER A 34 -17.01 7.19 8.12
CA SER A 34 -18.07 8.17 8.43
C SER A 34 -18.27 8.35 9.95
N SER A 35 -17.89 7.37 10.77
CA SER A 35 -17.91 7.44 12.24
C SER A 35 -16.66 8.10 12.83
N ASN A 36 -15.82 8.75 12.02
CA ASN A 36 -14.56 9.37 12.43
C ASN A 36 -13.57 8.39 13.10
N THR A 37 -13.64 7.12 12.71
CA THR A 37 -12.74 6.05 13.19
C THR A 37 -11.77 5.67 12.09
N TYR A 38 -10.50 5.50 12.42
CA TYR A 38 -9.54 5.01 11.42
C TYR A 38 -9.74 3.53 11.14
N THR A 39 -9.73 3.16 9.87
CA THR A 39 -9.59 1.76 9.47
C THR A 39 -8.20 1.25 9.81
N ASP A 40 -8.06 -0.08 9.77
CA ASP A 40 -6.75 -0.71 9.74
C ASP A 40 -5.92 -0.17 8.57
N TRP A 41 -4.61 -0.18 8.75
CA TRP A 41 -3.65 0.12 7.70
C TRP A 41 -3.76 -0.91 6.58
N ALA A 42 -3.66 -0.47 5.34
CA ALA A 42 -3.39 -1.27 4.15
C ALA A 42 -2.05 -0.82 3.56
N TYR A 43 -1.51 -1.59 2.62
CA TYR A 43 -0.24 -1.26 1.96
C TYR A 43 -0.49 -0.95 0.49
N GLY A 44 0.23 0.02 -0.04
CA GLY A 44 0.10 0.41 -1.43
C GLY A 44 1.28 1.21 -1.94
N GLN A 45 1.21 1.60 -3.20
CA GLN A 45 2.19 2.43 -3.87
C GLN A 45 1.58 3.75 -4.31
N VAL A 46 2.31 4.84 -4.10
CA VAL A 46 1.93 6.16 -4.58
C VAL A 46 1.97 6.17 -6.11
N THR A 47 0.84 6.47 -6.74
CA THR A 47 0.73 6.56 -8.21
C THR A 47 0.84 8.00 -8.69
N ARG A 48 0.29 8.95 -7.93
CA ARG A 48 0.40 10.38 -8.24
C ARG A 48 0.18 11.27 -7.00
N PRO A 49 1.13 12.17 -6.69
CA PRO A 49 0.86 13.29 -5.79
C PRO A 49 -0.01 14.34 -6.51
N HIS A 50 -0.89 15.01 -5.78
CA HIS A 50 -1.76 16.05 -6.33
C HIS A 50 -1.95 17.19 -5.31
N LEU A 51 -1.98 18.43 -5.79
CA LEU A 51 -2.33 19.58 -4.97
C LEU A 51 -3.81 19.89 -5.17
N LYS A 52 -4.61 19.66 -4.14
CA LYS A 52 -6.06 19.82 -4.19
C LYS A 52 -6.45 21.14 -3.56
N GLN A 53 -7.09 22.00 -4.35
CA GLN A 53 -7.62 23.27 -3.85
C GLN A 53 -9.05 23.06 -3.33
N TYR A 54 -9.27 23.37 -2.06
CA TYR A 54 -10.63 23.45 -1.51
C TYR A 54 -11.11 24.89 -1.56
N ARG A 55 -12.43 25.09 -1.73
CA ARG A 55 -13.03 26.41 -1.95
C ARG A 55 -12.75 27.42 -0.83
N THR A 56 -12.42 26.96 0.38
CA THR A 56 -12.34 27.79 1.59
C THR A 56 -11.08 27.57 2.43
N THR A 57 -10.14 26.75 1.97
CA THR A 57 -8.89 26.49 2.70
C THR A 57 -7.69 26.54 1.77
N GLU A 58 -6.50 26.66 2.36
CA GLU A 58 -5.26 26.52 1.62
C GLU A 58 -5.22 25.19 0.84
N PRO A 59 -4.57 25.15 -0.33
CA PRO A 59 -4.41 23.93 -1.09
C PRO A 59 -3.74 22.83 -0.26
N GLU A 60 -4.34 21.65 -0.23
CA GLU A 60 -3.81 20.50 0.49
C GLU A 60 -3.10 19.55 -0.46
N ARG A 61 -1.97 19.00 -0.04
CA ARG A 61 -1.31 17.91 -0.77
C ARG A 61 -1.94 16.57 -0.43
N VAL A 62 -2.46 15.90 -1.45
CA VAL A 62 -3.05 14.57 -1.38
C VAL A 62 -2.28 13.59 -2.26
N TYR A 63 -2.35 12.31 -1.93
CA TYR A 63 -1.63 11.24 -2.63
C TYR A 63 -2.63 10.21 -3.10
N TYR A 64 -2.62 9.91 -4.39
CA TYR A 64 -3.31 8.74 -4.90
C TYR A 64 -2.42 7.54 -4.72
N VAL A 65 -2.97 6.51 -4.11
CA VAL A 65 -2.25 5.28 -3.79
C VAL A 65 -3.02 4.11 -4.38
N SER A 66 -2.32 3.28 -5.16
CA SER A 66 -2.80 1.98 -5.60
C SER A 66 -2.51 0.94 -4.52
N TYR A 67 -3.53 0.28 -4.01
CA TYR A 67 -3.43 -0.66 -2.90
C TYR A 67 -4.39 -1.83 -3.07
N ILE A 68 -4.18 -2.91 -2.32
CA ILE A 68 -5.15 -4.00 -2.22
C ILE A 68 -6.05 -3.75 -1.01
N ASP A 69 -7.36 -3.72 -1.23
CA ASP A 69 -8.30 -3.59 -0.13
C ASP A 69 -8.32 -4.90 0.69
N PRO A 70 -7.91 -4.86 1.97
CA PRO A 70 -7.80 -6.06 2.80
C PRO A 70 -9.14 -6.77 3.04
N ARG A 71 -10.27 -6.13 2.73
CA ARG A 71 -11.62 -6.67 2.98
C ARG A 71 -12.14 -7.57 1.87
N ASN A 72 -11.60 -7.43 0.66
CA ASN A 72 -12.07 -8.18 -0.52
C ASN A 72 -10.93 -8.61 -1.46
N GLY A 73 -9.70 -8.15 -1.24
CA GLY A 73 -8.54 -8.48 -2.08
C GLY A 73 -8.54 -7.76 -3.43
N GLU A 74 -9.42 -6.79 -3.67
CA GLU A 74 -9.47 -6.03 -4.90
C GLU A 74 -8.42 -4.93 -4.93
N ARG A 75 -7.85 -4.69 -6.11
CA ARG A 75 -6.99 -3.53 -6.33
C ARG A 75 -7.86 -2.28 -6.43
N LYS A 76 -7.50 -1.25 -5.65
CA LYS A 76 -8.14 0.06 -5.67
C LYS A 76 -7.08 1.14 -5.83
N GLU A 77 -7.48 2.27 -6.39
CA GLU A 77 -6.73 3.52 -6.30
C GLU A 77 -7.59 4.54 -5.58
N SER A 78 -7.03 5.26 -4.61
CA SER A 78 -7.77 6.32 -3.91
C SER A 78 -6.87 7.39 -3.33
N GLU A 79 -7.50 8.51 -3.00
CA GLU A 79 -6.88 9.69 -2.42
C GLU A 79 -6.68 9.54 -0.91
N PHE A 80 -5.48 9.88 -0.42
CA PHE A 80 -5.11 9.89 1.00
C PHE A 80 -4.37 11.17 1.36
N SER A 81 -4.57 11.67 2.58
CA SER A 81 -3.97 12.91 3.08
C SER A 81 -2.95 12.66 4.20
N CYS A 82 -1.80 13.34 4.11
CA CYS A 82 -0.84 13.42 5.23
C CYS A 82 -1.42 14.17 6.42
N HIS A 83 -2.16 15.26 6.17
CA HIS A 83 -2.74 16.11 7.21
C HIS A 83 -3.76 15.34 8.05
N ARG A 84 -4.59 14.53 7.40
CA ARG A 84 -5.51 13.59 8.05
C ARG A 84 -4.85 12.31 8.55
N LYS A 85 -3.52 12.19 8.50
CA LYS A 85 -2.78 10.99 8.96
C LYS A 85 -3.29 9.69 8.33
N GLU A 86 -3.71 9.77 7.07
CA GLU A 86 -4.26 8.66 6.29
C GLU A 86 -3.18 7.91 5.50
N ILE A 87 -2.00 8.51 5.33
CA ILE A 87 -0.85 7.93 4.65
C ILE A 87 0.40 8.09 5.54
N ALA A 88 1.25 7.07 5.55
CA ALA A 88 2.50 7.05 6.29
C ALA A 88 3.55 6.18 5.59
N PRO A 89 4.85 6.34 5.90
CA PRO A 89 5.87 5.43 5.41
C PRO A 89 5.54 3.98 5.78
N PHE A 90 5.94 3.03 4.93
CA PHE A 90 5.67 1.60 5.14
C PHE A 90 6.17 1.08 6.51
N HIS A 91 7.28 1.62 7.01
CA HIS A 91 7.83 1.29 8.32
C HIS A 91 7.73 2.47 9.31
N GLU A 92 7.13 2.22 10.47
CA GLU A 92 7.35 3.05 11.65
C GLU A 92 8.63 2.54 12.32
N ARG A 93 9.74 3.31 12.27
CA ARG A 93 11.00 2.93 12.92
C ARG A 93 10.83 2.90 14.44
N ARG A 94 10.39 1.77 15.01
CA ARG A 94 10.67 1.36 16.39
C ARG A 94 10.75 -0.16 16.44
N GLY A 95 11.96 -0.71 16.62
CA GLY A 95 12.14 -2.07 17.13
C GLY A 95 12.58 -3.18 16.16
N GLY A 96 13.13 -2.89 14.99
CA GLY A 96 13.97 -3.84 14.21
C GLY A 96 13.31 -5.13 13.69
N GLN A 97 12.02 -5.37 13.94
CA GLN A 97 11.31 -6.52 13.41
C GLN A 97 10.77 -6.23 12.02
N SER A 98 11.10 -7.11 11.06
CA SER A 98 10.49 -7.13 9.74
C SER A 98 8.97 -7.27 9.86
N PRO A 99 8.16 -6.35 9.30
CA PRO A 99 6.72 -6.50 9.27
C PRO A 99 6.30 -7.83 8.64
N LEU A 100 5.37 -8.52 9.29
CA LEU A 100 4.71 -9.69 8.74
C LEU A 100 3.46 -9.25 7.97
N VAL A 101 3.35 -9.68 6.72
CA VAL A 101 2.25 -9.33 5.81
C VAL A 101 1.72 -10.60 5.13
N PHE A 102 0.52 -10.52 4.54
CA PHE A 102 0.14 -11.43 3.47
C PHE A 102 0.57 -10.85 2.13
N ALA A 103 1.32 -11.65 1.38
CA ALA A 103 1.77 -11.32 0.04
C ALA A 103 1.06 -12.19 -0.99
N SER A 104 0.52 -11.57 -2.04
CA SER A 104 -0.02 -12.28 -3.20
C SER A 104 1.11 -12.57 -4.18
N ILE A 105 1.48 -13.85 -4.28
CA ILE A 105 2.61 -14.33 -5.08
C ILE A 105 2.16 -15.34 -6.13
N PRO A 106 2.89 -15.48 -7.25
CA PRO A 106 2.56 -16.47 -8.27
C PRO A 106 2.54 -17.90 -7.73
N SER A 107 1.49 -18.64 -8.06
CA SER A 107 1.36 -20.08 -7.79
C SER A 107 2.16 -20.87 -8.82
N LYS A 108 3.00 -21.82 -8.36
CA LYS A 108 3.63 -22.80 -9.27
C LYS A 108 2.63 -23.79 -9.86
N SER A 109 1.49 -24.01 -9.19
CA SER A 109 0.51 -25.04 -9.56
C SER A 109 -0.42 -24.61 -10.68
N THR A 110 -0.50 -23.31 -11.00
CA THR A 110 -1.39 -22.78 -12.03
C THR A 110 -0.72 -21.61 -12.73
N SER A 111 -0.62 -21.66 -14.06
CA SER A 111 0.02 -20.64 -14.90
C SER A 111 -0.64 -19.24 -14.83
N LYS A 112 -1.74 -19.10 -14.08
CA LYS A 112 -2.48 -17.84 -13.87
C LYS A 112 -2.91 -17.61 -12.42
N GLY A 113 -2.56 -18.49 -11.47
CA GLY A 113 -3.05 -18.36 -10.09
C GLY A 113 -2.08 -17.57 -9.22
N HIS A 114 -2.60 -16.67 -8.40
CA HIS A 114 -1.88 -16.13 -7.27
C HIS A 114 -2.31 -16.83 -5.98
N VAL A 115 -1.41 -16.89 -5.00
CA VAL A 115 -1.73 -17.34 -3.64
C VAL A 115 -1.31 -16.28 -2.64
N TRP A 116 -2.13 -16.08 -1.61
CA TRP A 116 -1.78 -15.26 -0.47
C TRP A 116 -0.99 -16.09 0.53
N ILE A 117 0.19 -15.61 0.90
CA ILE A 117 1.09 -16.31 1.82
C ILE A 117 1.59 -15.35 2.92
N PRO A 118 1.73 -15.81 4.17
CA PRO A 118 2.47 -15.07 5.19
C PRO A 118 3.92 -14.85 4.76
N ALA A 119 4.39 -13.61 4.80
CA ALA A 119 5.76 -13.27 4.42
C ALA A 119 6.31 -12.11 5.26
N ASN A 120 7.58 -12.21 5.63
CA ASN A 120 8.34 -11.15 6.28
C ASN A 120 8.86 -10.19 5.23
N VAL A 121 8.69 -8.90 5.45
CA VAL A 121 9.26 -7.86 4.61
C VAL A 121 10.76 -7.76 4.85
N THR A 122 11.55 -7.95 3.80
CA THR A 122 13.02 -7.91 3.86
C THR A 122 13.60 -6.63 3.32
N ASN A 123 12.93 -5.99 2.36
CA ASN A 123 13.36 -4.73 1.78
C ASN A 123 12.15 -4.00 1.17
N VAL A 124 12.20 -2.67 1.12
CA VAL A 124 11.18 -1.84 0.50
C VAL A 124 11.85 -0.93 -0.53
N SER A 125 11.29 -0.89 -1.73
CA SER A 125 11.79 -0.09 -2.85
C SER A 125 10.64 0.52 -3.65
N ASP A 126 10.99 1.38 -4.60
CA ASP A 126 10.04 2.02 -5.52
C ASP A 126 9.37 1.01 -6.46
N SER A 127 10.02 -0.15 -6.69
CA SER A 127 9.48 -1.24 -7.51
C SER A 127 8.51 -2.16 -6.75
N GLY A 128 8.42 -1.99 -5.43
CA GLY A 128 7.61 -2.80 -4.53
C GLY A 128 8.43 -3.33 -3.36
N VAL A 129 7.90 -4.38 -2.73
CA VAL A 129 8.44 -4.92 -1.49
C VAL A 129 9.08 -6.28 -1.74
N ASP A 130 10.32 -6.45 -1.28
CA ASP A 130 10.93 -7.76 -1.24
C ASP A 130 10.48 -8.48 0.01
N VAL A 131 10.06 -9.73 -0.14
CA VAL A 131 9.50 -10.53 0.94
C VAL A 131 10.15 -11.91 1.00
N LYS A 132 10.28 -12.42 2.22
CA LYS A 132 10.66 -13.80 2.52
C LYS A 132 9.46 -14.53 3.10
N VAL A 133 9.05 -15.63 2.49
CA VAL A 133 7.95 -16.47 2.96
C VAL A 133 8.20 -16.90 4.41
N ALA A 134 7.21 -16.66 5.26
CA ALA A 134 7.23 -17.01 6.69
C ALA A 134 6.52 -18.35 6.98
N ALA A 135 5.80 -18.91 5.99
CA ALA A 135 5.07 -20.15 6.13
C ALA A 135 5.99 -21.35 6.38
N THR A 136 5.62 -22.18 7.36
CA THR A 136 6.37 -23.39 7.76
C THR A 136 6.20 -24.58 6.82
N HIS A 137 5.19 -24.55 5.94
CA HIS A 137 4.90 -25.63 5.00
C HIS A 137 4.70 -25.06 3.59
N VAL A 138 5.82 -24.80 2.93
CA VAL A 138 5.85 -24.43 1.53
C VAL A 138 6.26 -25.68 0.73
N PRO A 139 5.58 -26.02 -0.38
CA PRO A 139 5.95 -27.20 -1.17
C PRO A 139 7.44 -27.22 -1.54
N HIS A 140 8.02 -28.42 -1.60
CA HIS A 140 9.43 -28.57 -1.96
C HIS A 140 9.73 -27.90 -3.30
N GLY A 141 10.82 -27.13 -3.36
CA GLY A 141 11.20 -26.36 -4.54
C GLY A 141 10.39 -25.08 -4.77
N TYR A 142 9.44 -24.69 -3.91
CA TYR A 142 8.76 -23.40 -4.02
C TYR A 142 9.70 -22.25 -3.61
N PRO A 143 9.76 -21.12 -4.36
CA PRO A 143 10.64 -20.01 -4.01
C PRO A 143 10.25 -19.44 -2.65
N THR A 144 11.25 -19.18 -1.81
CA THR A 144 11.03 -18.61 -0.47
C THR A 144 11.26 -17.10 -0.43
N HIS A 145 11.77 -16.51 -1.52
CA HIS A 145 12.04 -15.09 -1.65
C HIS A 145 11.40 -14.56 -2.92
N PHE A 146 10.73 -13.41 -2.82
CA PHE A 146 10.10 -12.72 -3.93
C PHE A 146 10.49 -11.25 -3.88
N ARG A 147 10.67 -10.64 -5.06
CA ARG A 147 11.06 -9.24 -5.20
C ARG A 147 9.95 -8.43 -5.86
N GLY A 148 9.90 -7.14 -5.52
CA GLY A 148 8.95 -6.20 -6.15
C GLY A 148 7.48 -6.59 -5.95
N VAL A 149 7.14 -7.21 -4.82
CA VAL A 149 5.75 -7.59 -4.51
C VAL A 149 4.96 -6.32 -4.17
N GLN A 150 3.89 -6.07 -4.92
CA GLN A 150 3.02 -4.90 -4.74
C GLN A 150 1.69 -5.25 -4.07
N ALA A 151 1.22 -6.48 -4.25
CA ALA A 151 -0.04 -6.95 -3.71
C ALA A 151 0.16 -7.48 -2.28
N LEU A 152 0.11 -6.55 -1.32
CA LEU A 152 0.29 -6.80 0.10
C LEU A 152 -0.94 -6.39 0.90
N VAL A 153 -1.25 -7.16 1.95
CA VAL A 153 -2.26 -6.81 2.94
C VAL A 153 -1.76 -7.15 4.36
N PRO A 154 -2.30 -6.53 5.42
CA PRO A 154 -1.90 -6.81 6.79
C PRO A 154 -2.06 -8.26 7.18
N TYR A 155 -1.13 -8.76 7.99
CA TYR A 155 -1.23 -10.09 8.58
C TYR A 155 -2.17 -10.06 9.81
N ASN A 156 -3.46 -10.41 9.61
CA ASN A 156 -4.40 -10.69 10.70
C ASN A 156 -5.56 -11.61 10.25
N SER A 157 -6.26 -12.20 11.22
CA SER A 157 -7.33 -13.19 11.00
C SER A 157 -8.56 -12.63 10.28
N SER A 158 -8.82 -11.33 10.40
CA SER A 158 -9.93 -10.68 9.69
C SER A 158 -9.67 -10.65 8.18
N VAL A 159 -8.45 -10.27 7.78
CA VAL A 159 -8.02 -10.23 6.38
C VAL A 159 -8.07 -11.62 5.74
N ILE A 160 -7.58 -12.65 6.44
CA ILE A 160 -7.65 -14.03 5.98
C ILE A 160 -9.09 -14.45 5.67
N ARG A 161 -10.03 -14.18 6.59
CA ARG A 161 -11.45 -14.51 6.40
C ARG A 161 -12.03 -13.77 5.20
N SER A 162 -11.73 -12.48 5.08
CA SER A 162 -12.14 -11.64 3.95
C SER A 162 -11.63 -12.16 2.60
N LEU A 163 -10.34 -12.51 2.53
CA LEU A 163 -9.74 -13.07 1.32
C LEU A 163 -10.34 -14.44 0.96
N LYS A 164 -10.52 -15.34 1.94
CA LYS A 164 -11.20 -16.64 1.74
C LYS A 164 -12.64 -16.45 1.23
N ALA A 165 -13.40 -15.52 1.84
CA ALA A 165 -14.77 -15.22 1.44
C ALA A 165 -14.87 -14.66 0.01
N ALA A 166 -13.85 -13.91 -0.43
CA ALA A 166 -13.74 -13.42 -1.80
C ALA A 166 -13.15 -14.47 -2.79
N GLY A 167 -12.97 -15.71 -2.36
CA GLY A 167 -12.52 -16.82 -3.22
C GLY A 167 -11.01 -16.90 -3.45
N HIS A 168 -10.21 -16.12 -2.72
CA HIS A 168 -8.75 -16.15 -2.85
C HIS A 168 -8.15 -17.38 -2.18
N LYS A 169 -7.12 -17.97 -2.80
CA LYS A 169 -6.37 -19.09 -2.23
C LYS A 169 -5.33 -18.57 -1.23
N ILE A 170 -5.36 -19.11 -0.02
CA ILE A 170 -4.40 -18.82 1.05
C ILE A 170 -3.56 -20.05 1.32
N MET A 171 -2.26 -19.88 1.48
CA MET A 171 -1.30 -20.97 1.74
C MET A 171 -0.48 -20.67 2.99
N GLY A 172 -0.15 -21.73 3.75
CA GLY A 172 0.82 -21.64 4.84
C GLY A 172 0.32 -20.90 6.09
N ASP A 173 -0.96 -20.53 6.11
CA ASP A 173 -1.65 -20.01 7.28
C ASP A 173 -2.12 -21.18 8.15
N ARG A 174 -1.76 -21.16 9.44
CA ARG A 174 -2.16 -22.18 10.43
C ARG A 174 -3.44 -21.79 11.18
N HIS A 175 -4.07 -20.67 10.82
CA HIS A 175 -5.31 -20.17 11.42
C HIS A 175 -6.57 -20.45 10.58
#